data_AF-A0A2W5KV96-F1
#
_entry.id   AF-A0A2W5KV96-F1
#
_cell.length_a   1.000
_cell.length_b   1.000
_cell.length_c   1.000
_cell.angle_alpha   90.00
_cell.angle_beta   90.00
_cell.angle_gamma   90.00
#
_symmetry.space_group_name_H-M   'P 1'
#
loop_
_entity.id
_entity.type
_entity.pdbx_description
1 polymer ?
#
loop_
_entity_poly.entity_id
_entity_poly.type
_entity_poly.pdbx_seq_one_letter_code
_entity_poly.pdbx_strand_id
1 'polypeptide(L)'
;LDASGATPTGRIVRSMKLGTQSEGCAVDDRTGILYVAEEDVGLWRFDARATGATTPTKIAAADGKNLVMDAEGVAIAAIGAKDGYVLVSSQGDNAYVAYRLSDNAYVGRFRVVDGAIGGSEETDGIELMRGDFGPAYPGGLFIAQDGHNAAAAQNFKLVAWDDIAKALGLPN
;
A
#
# COMPACT_ATOMS: atom_id res chain seq x y z
N LEU A 1 -17.50 14.12 2.67
CA LEU A 1 -18.52 13.88 1.64
C LEU A 1 -19.87 13.91 2.33
N ASP A 2 -20.86 14.57 1.75
CA ASP A 2 -22.25 14.45 2.19
C ASP A 2 -22.97 13.56 1.19
N ALA A 3 -23.32 12.34 1.62
CA ALA A 3 -24.05 11.36 0.82
C ALA A 3 -25.49 11.15 1.34
N SER A 4 -26.02 12.10 2.14
CA SER A 4 -27.38 12.00 2.68
C SER A 4 -28.48 12.24 1.63
N GLY A 5 -28.15 12.91 0.53
CA GLY A 5 -29.05 13.15 -0.60
C GLY A 5 -28.78 12.22 -1.79
N ALA A 6 -29.63 12.31 -2.83
CA ALA A 6 -29.51 11.51 -4.05
C ALA A 6 -28.23 11.81 -4.85
N THR A 7 -27.69 13.02 -4.73
CA THR A 7 -26.42 13.43 -5.35
C THR A 7 -25.40 13.72 -4.26
N PRO A 8 -24.32 12.92 -4.14
CA PRO A 8 -23.26 13.19 -3.18
C PRO A 8 -22.60 14.54 -3.44
N THR A 9 -22.28 15.28 -2.38
CA THR A 9 -21.52 16.54 -2.47
C THR A 9 -20.22 16.46 -1.68
N GLY A 10 -19.24 17.27 -2.10
CA GLY A 10 -17.93 17.35 -1.47
C GLY A 10 -17.52 18.80 -1.22
N ARG A 11 -16.76 19.03 -0.14
CA ARG A 11 -16.08 20.30 0.13
C ARG A 11 -14.63 20.00 0.42
N ILE A 12 -13.72 20.80 -0.14
CA ILE A 12 -12.32 20.79 0.27
C ILE A 12 -12.26 21.29 1.71
N VAL A 13 -11.88 20.40 2.63
CA VAL A 13 -11.72 20.73 4.06
C VAL A 13 -10.27 20.95 4.45
N ARG A 14 -9.33 20.53 3.60
CA ARG A 14 -7.89 20.64 3.80
C ARG A 14 -7.14 20.46 2.49
N SER A 15 -6.02 21.14 2.33
CA SER A 15 -5.04 20.93 1.25
C SER A 15 -3.67 20.67 1.87
N MET A 16 -2.93 19.73 1.31
CA MET A 16 -1.59 19.34 1.75
C MET A 16 -0.67 19.32 0.53
N LYS A 17 0.65 19.40 0.75
CA LYS A 17 1.63 19.45 -0.33
C LYS A 17 2.89 18.66 0.05
N LEU A 18 3.33 17.81 -0.86
CA LEU A 18 4.67 17.22 -0.89
C LEU A 18 5.56 17.96 -1.91
N GLY A 19 6.84 17.61 -1.96
CA GLY A 19 7.83 18.35 -2.74
C GLY A 19 7.68 18.13 -4.25
N THR A 20 7.40 16.89 -4.64
CA THR A 20 7.34 16.39 -6.02
C THR A 20 6.08 15.54 -6.24
N GLN A 21 6.10 14.67 -7.25
CA GLN A 21 4.99 13.83 -7.67
C GLN A 21 4.60 12.84 -6.58
N SER A 22 3.30 12.66 -6.38
CA SER A 22 2.73 11.72 -5.40
C SER A 22 1.48 11.09 -5.99
N GLU A 23 1.36 9.77 -5.88
CA GLU A 23 0.23 9.01 -6.40
C GLU A 23 -0.34 8.07 -5.33
N GLY A 24 0.41 7.04 -4.95
CA GLY A 24 -0.04 6.01 -4.03
C GLY A 24 -0.45 6.58 -2.67
N CYS A 25 -1.67 6.27 -2.22
CA CYS A 25 -2.11 6.63 -0.88
C CYS A 25 -3.09 5.62 -0.27
N ALA A 26 -3.05 5.51 1.06
CA ALA A 26 -3.98 4.69 1.83
C ALA A 26 -4.25 5.33 3.20
N VAL A 27 -5.45 5.15 3.73
CA VAL A 27 -5.83 5.67 5.06
C VAL A 27 -6.14 4.50 5.99
N ASP A 28 -5.54 4.51 7.18
CA ASP A 28 -5.99 3.66 8.28
C ASP A 28 -7.05 4.40 9.09
N ASP A 29 -8.32 4.09 8.83
CA ASP A 29 -9.47 4.72 9.50
C ASP A 29 -9.45 4.51 11.03
N ARG A 30 -8.81 3.44 11.52
CA ARG A 30 -8.75 3.13 12.96
C ARG A 30 -7.85 4.11 13.70
N THR A 31 -6.77 4.54 13.05
CA THR A 31 -5.75 5.41 13.63
C THR A 31 -5.83 6.84 13.12
N GLY A 32 -6.60 7.08 12.05
CA GLY A 32 -6.69 8.37 11.39
C GLY A 32 -5.36 8.79 10.74
N ILE A 33 -4.59 7.84 10.23
CA ILE A 33 -3.30 8.09 9.57
C ILE A 33 -3.48 7.90 8.06
N LEU A 34 -3.08 8.91 7.29
CA LEU A 34 -2.96 8.86 5.84
C LEU A 34 -1.50 8.58 5.48
N TYR A 35 -1.27 7.56 4.66
CA TYR A 35 0.01 7.23 4.05
C TYR A 35 0.03 7.72 2.60
N VAL A 36 1.12 8.34 2.17
CA VAL A 36 1.28 8.87 0.80
C VAL A 36 2.69 8.56 0.31
N ALA A 37 2.79 7.94 -0.86
CA ALA A 37 4.03 7.73 -1.58
C ALA A 37 4.34 8.96 -2.45
N GLU A 38 5.57 9.47 -2.34
CA GLU A 38 6.15 10.46 -3.23
C GLU A 38 7.24 9.73 -4.03
N GLU A 39 7.02 9.53 -5.33
CA GLU A 39 7.67 8.48 -6.15
C GLU A 39 9.19 8.39 -5.95
N ASP A 40 9.90 9.51 -6.16
CA ASP A 40 11.38 9.59 -6.04
C ASP A 40 11.90 9.84 -4.62
N VAL A 41 11.02 9.99 -3.64
CA VAL A 41 11.38 10.50 -2.30
C VAL A 41 11.11 9.49 -1.19
N GLY A 42 10.00 8.76 -1.27
CA GLY A 42 9.63 7.67 -0.36
C GLY A 42 8.24 7.79 0.25
N LEU A 43 8.04 7.11 1.38
CA LEU A 43 6.74 7.02 2.05
C LEU A 43 6.61 8.05 3.16
N TRP A 44 5.48 8.75 3.19
CA TRP A 44 5.11 9.72 4.21
C TRP A 44 3.85 9.30 4.95
N ARG A 45 3.67 9.84 6.16
CA ARG A 45 2.37 9.85 6.83
C ARG A 45 1.92 11.24 7.24
N PHE A 46 0.61 11.44 7.21
CA PHE A 46 -0.11 12.60 7.68
C PHE A 46 -1.19 12.16 8.68
N ASP A 47 -1.63 13.10 9.52
CA ASP A 47 -2.93 12.99 10.19
C ASP A 47 -4.03 13.09 9.12
N ALA A 48 -4.99 12.17 9.05
CA ALA A 48 -6.05 12.16 8.05
C ALA A 48 -7.21 13.13 8.38
N ARG A 49 -7.32 13.60 9.63
CA ARG A 49 -8.43 14.45 10.08
C ARG A 49 -8.40 15.81 9.38
N ALA A 50 -9.57 16.40 9.15
CA ALA A 50 -9.67 17.72 8.51
C ALA A 50 -8.89 18.83 9.25
N THR A 51 -8.75 18.71 10.58
CA THR A 51 -8.00 19.64 11.44
C THR A 51 -6.56 19.18 11.72
N GLY A 52 -6.14 18.05 11.14
CA GLY A 52 -4.83 17.48 11.36
C GLY A 52 -3.72 18.33 10.75
N ALA A 53 -2.52 18.27 11.34
CA ALA A 53 -1.35 18.99 10.85
C ALA A 53 -1.04 18.63 9.39
N THR A 54 -0.61 19.62 8.61
CA THR A 54 -0.20 19.44 7.21
C THR A 54 1.28 19.06 7.06
N THR A 55 2.04 19.04 8.16
CA THR A 55 3.43 18.59 8.16
C THR A 55 3.50 17.07 8.17
N PRO A 56 4.08 16.43 7.13
CA PRO A 56 4.22 14.98 7.11
C PRO A 56 5.33 14.50 8.03
N THR A 57 5.25 13.22 8.41
CA THR A 57 6.38 12.46 8.97
C THR A 57 6.89 11.49 7.92
N LYS A 58 8.18 11.50 7.62
CA LYS A 58 8.80 10.51 6.72
C LYS A 58 8.84 9.14 7.40
N ILE A 59 8.39 8.11 6.71
CA ILE A 59 8.47 6.70 7.13
C ILE A 59 9.68 6.02 6.48
N ALA A 60 9.84 6.23 5.17
CA ALA A 60 10.89 5.59 4.39
C ALA A 60 11.41 6.54 3.32
N ALA A 61 12.65 6.32 2.89
CA ALA A 61 13.24 6.96 1.73
C ALA A 61 13.26 5.97 0.56
N ALA A 62 12.96 6.44 -0.65
CA ALA A 62 13.21 5.71 -1.89
C ALA A 62 14.70 5.81 -2.28
N ASP A 63 15.58 5.35 -1.39
CA ASP A 63 17.04 5.52 -1.51
C ASP A 63 17.76 4.33 -2.19
N GLY A 64 16.99 3.41 -2.77
CA GLY A 64 17.50 2.22 -3.44
C GLY A 64 17.86 1.06 -2.51
N LYS A 65 17.65 1.18 -1.19
CA LYS A 65 17.94 0.08 -0.23
C LYS A 65 16.73 -0.78 0.06
N ASN A 66 15.77 -0.20 0.79
CA ASN A 66 14.55 -0.89 1.20
C ASN A 66 13.35 -0.53 0.34
N LEU A 67 13.40 0.61 -0.35
CA LEU A 67 12.41 1.10 -1.31
C LEU A 67 13.22 1.69 -2.47
N VAL A 68 12.94 1.19 -3.67
CA VAL A 68 13.56 1.64 -4.92
C VAL A 68 12.51 2.47 -5.64
N MET A 69 12.90 3.65 -6.11
CA MET A 69 12.01 4.50 -6.90
C MET A 69 11.61 3.77 -8.20
N ASP A 70 10.36 3.82 -8.62
CA ASP A 70 9.31 4.71 -8.07
C ASP A 70 8.55 4.05 -6.90
N ALA A 71 8.27 4.84 -5.86
CA ALA A 71 7.39 4.45 -4.76
C ALA A 71 5.93 4.66 -5.16
N GLU A 72 5.22 3.56 -5.42
CA GLU A 72 3.91 3.57 -6.09
C GLU A 72 2.76 3.24 -5.12
N GLY A 73 1.84 2.35 -5.51
CA GLY A 73 0.66 2.00 -4.76
C GLY A 73 0.94 1.68 -3.28
N VAL A 74 0.00 2.06 -2.42
CA VAL A 74 0.08 1.89 -0.97
C VAL A 74 -1.14 1.11 -0.50
N ALA A 75 -0.94 0.08 0.32
CA ALA A 75 -2.02 -0.75 0.88
C ALA A 75 -1.81 -1.01 2.38
N ILE A 76 -2.88 -1.37 3.10
CA ILE A 76 -2.82 -1.53 4.57
C ILE A 76 -3.34 -2.92 4.99
N ALA A 77 -2.48 -3.70 5.64
CA ALA A 77 -2.85 -4.93 6.35
C ALA A 77 -3.18 -4.62 7.82
N ALA A 78 -4.43 -4.26 8.10
CA ALA A 78 -4.89 -3.87 9.43
C ALA A 78 -4.95 -5.04 10.44
N ILE A 79 -4.39 -4.86 11.65
CA ILE A 79 -4.48 -5.81 12.77
C ILE A 79 -4.98 -5.11 14.04
N GLY A 80 -6.12 -5.57 14.58
CA GLY A 80 -6.71 -5.04 15.80
C GLY A 80 -7.05 -3.55 15.69
N ALA A 81 -6.81 -2.78 16.75
CA ALA A 81 -7.15 -1.35 16.80
C ALA A 81 -6.10 -0.40 16.22
N LYS A 82 -4.81 -0.81 16.19
CA LYS A 82 -3.70 0.10 15.83
C LYS A 82 -2.48 -0.57 15.21
N ASP A 83 -2.48 -1.90 15.09
CA ASP A 83 -1.33 -2.65 14.60
C ASP A 83 -1.56 -3.06 13.14
N GLY A 84 -0.54 -3.65 12.55
CA GLY A 84 -0.53 -4.15 11.18
C GLY A 84 0.61 -3.59 10.36
N TYR A 85 0.42 -3.56 9.05
CA TYR A 85 1.47 -3.19 8.10
C TYR A 85 0.94 -2.23 7.04
N VAL A 86 1.76 -1.26 6.64
CA VAL A 86 1.61 -0.53 5.38
C VAL A 86 2.56 -1.15 4.37
N LEU A 87 2.02 -1.48 3.19
CA LEU A 87 2.76 -2.01 2.06
C LEU A 87 2.91 -0.91 1.01
N VAL A 88 4.05 -0.89 0.33
CA VAL A 88 4.35 0.03 -0.77
C VAL A 88 4.87 -0.79 -1.95
N SER A 89 4.39 -0.49 -3.16
CA SER A 89 4.99 -0.98 -4.39
C SER A 89 6.31 -0.26 -4.64
N SER A 90 7.40 -1.02 -4.67
CA SER A 90 8.76 -0.58 -5.00
C SER A 90 8.97 -0.90 -6.48
N GLN A 91 8.44 -0.03 -7.34
CA GLN A 91 8.22 -0.34 -8.75
C GLN A 91 9.54 -0.60 -9.47
N GLY A 92 10.57 0.23 -9.23
CA GLY A 92 11.85 0.13 -9.93
C GLY A 92 12.68 -1.13 -9.64
N ASP A 93 12.27 -1.98 -8.69
CA ASP A 93 12.86 -3.31 -8.51
C ASP A 93 11.83 -4.45 -8.42
N ASN A 94 10.60 -4.22 -8.91
CA ASN A 94 9.51 -5.20 -8.96
C ASN A 94 9.28 -5.88 -7.60
N ALA A 95 9.30 -5.10 -6.52
CA ALA A 95 9.17 -5.61 -5.17
C ALA A 95 8.07 -4.89 -4.38
N TYR A 96 7.69 -5.47 -3.24
CA TYR A 96 6.75 -4.88 -2.30
C TYR A 96 7.40 -4.83 -0.93
N VAL A 97 7.21 -3.72 -0.24
CA VAL A 97 7.92 -3.41 1.01
C VAL A 97 6.92 -3.19 2.12
N ALA A 98 7.15 -3.84 3.27
CA ALA A 98 6.28 -3.71 4.44
C ALA A 98 6.95 -2.89 5.56
N TYR A 99 6.18 -1.95 6.12
CA TYR A 99 6.51 -1.21 7.34
C TYR A 99 5.42 -1.42 8.38
N ARG A 100 5.79 -1.56 9.65
CA ARG A 100 4.84 -1.78 10.75
C ARG A 100 4.10 -0.49 11.11
N LEU A 101 2.78 -0.55 11.28
CA LEU A 101 1.97 0.64 11.59
C LEU A 101 2.26 1.22 12.98
N SER A 102 2.63 0.38 13.95
CA SER A 102 2.80 0.81 15.36
C SER A 102 4.00 1.72 15.60
N ASP A 103 5.09 1.54 14.85
CA ASP A 103 6.36 2.24 15.07
C ASP A 103 7.08 2.63 13.76
N ASN A 104 6.46 2.38 12.59
CA ASN A 104 7.01 2.58 11.25
C ASN A 104 8.25 1.74 10.94
N ALA A 105 8.57 0.72 11.74
CA ALA A 105 9.75 -0.10 11.51
C ALA A 105 9.65 -0.86 10.18
N TYR A 106 10.75 -0.89 9.42
CA TYR A 106 10.88 -1.80 8.28
C TYR A 106 10.74 -3.24 8.75
N VAL A 107 9.93 -4.01 8.03
CA VAL A 107 9.61 -5.41 8.36
C VAL A 107 10.30 -6.36 7.39
N GLY A 108 10.25 -6.06 6.09
CA GLY A 108 10.78 -6.91 5.05
C GLY A 108 10.27 -6.51 3.68
N ARG A 109 10.70 -7.27 2.67
CA ARG A 109 10.26 -7.12 1.28
C ARG A 109 10.06 -8.46 0.62
N PHE A 110 9.18 -8.52 -0.36
CA PHE A 110 8.89 -9.71 -1.14
C PHE A 110 8.67 -9.36 -2.62
N ARG A 111 8.65 -10.39 -3.48
CA ARG A 111 8.26 -10.29 -4.89
C ARG A 111 7.17 -11.31 -5.16
N VAL A 112 6.27 -10.98 -6.09
CA VAL A 112 5.36 -11.96 -6.69
C VAL A 112 6.05 -12.49 -7.93
N VAL A 113 6.70 -13.63 -7.78
CA VAL A 113 7.48 -14.27 -8.85
C VAL A 113 6.60 -15.12 -9.74
N ASP A 114 7.12 -15.53 -10.90
CA ASP A 114 6.41 -16.37 -11.86
C ASP A 114 5.85 -17.65 -11.24
N GLY A 115 4.53 -17.80 -11.36
CA GLY A 115 3.78 -19.02 -11.09
C GLY A 115 3.04 -19.52 -12.32
N ALA A 116 1.93 -20.24 -12.11
CA ALA A 116 1.11 -20.77 -13.20
C ALA A 116 0.47 -19.68 -14.09
N ILE A 117 0.35 -18.45 -13.58
CA ILE A 117 -0.26 -17.30 -14.27
C ILE A 117 0.69 -16.09 -14.38
N GLY A 118 2.00 -16.31 -14.24
CA GLY A 118 3.04 -15.27 -14.20
C GLY A 118 3.20 -14.59 -12.82
N GLY A 119 4.24 -13.76 -12.70
CA GLY A 119 4.51 -12.89 -11.56
C GLY A 119 3.93 -11.48 -11.76
N SER A 120 4.43 -10.48 -11.04
CA SER A 120 4.11 -9.07 -11.35
C SER A 120 5.36 -8.21 -11.38
N GLU A 121 5.40 -7.33 -12.37
CA GLU A 121 6.48 -6.39 -12.64
C GLU A 121 5.90 -5.01 -12.92
N GLU A 122 6.71 -3.96 -12.69
CA GLU A 122 6.32 -2.56 -12.86
C GLU A 122 4.96 -2.23 -12.22
N THR A 123 4.71 -2.76 -11.02
CA THR A 123 3.42 -2.59 -10.35
C THR A 123 3.16 -1.12 -9.97
N ASP A 124 2.12 -0.52 -10.56
CA ASP A 124 1.55 0.73 -10.10
C ASP A 124 0.70 0.50 -8.83
N GLY A 125 -0.57 0.10 -9.00
CA GLY A 125 -1.55 -0.04 -7.92
C GLY A 125 -1.49 -1.37 -7.17
N ILE A 126 -1.67 -1.30 -5.85
CA ILE A 126 -1.87 -2.45 -4.96
C ILE A 126 -3.06 -2.23 -4.03
N GLU A 127 -3.67 -3.32 -3.57
CA GLU A 127 -4.70 -3.32 -2.52
C GLU A 127 -4.54 -4.56 -1.64
N LEU A 128 -4.91 -4.45 -0.37
CA LEU A 128 -4.85 -5.54 0.58
C LEU A 128 -6.02 -5.48 1.55
N MET A 129 -6.77 -6.58 1.61
CA MET A 129 -7.79 -6.77 2.64
C MET A 129 -7.61 -8.08 3.37
N ARG A 130 -7.51 -8.00 4.70
CA ARG A 130 -7.52 -9.19 5.57
C ARG A 130 -8.94 -9.71 5.75
N GLY A 131 -9.05 -11.00 6.02
CA GLY A 131 -10.33 -11.69 6.21
C GLY A 131 -10.49 -12.87 5.25
N ASP A 132 -11.56 -13.63 5.43
CA ASP A 132 -11.81 -14.83 4.61
C ASP A 132 -12.48 -14.45 3.28
N PHE A 133 -11.74 -14.62 2.18
CA PHE A 133 -12.23 -14.47 0.81
C PHE A 133 -12.42 -15.82 0.11
N GLY A 134 -12.62 -16.89 0.89
CA GLY A 134 -12.85 -18.25 0.44
C GLY A 134 -11.62 -19.15 0.57
N PRO A 135 -11.73 -20.42 0.12
CA PRO A 135 -10.73 -21.45 0.41
C PRO A 135 -9.30 -21.16 -0.07
N ALA A 136 -9.14 -20.29 -1.08
CA ALA A 136 -7.84 -19.88 -1.59
C ALA A 136 -7.23 -18.69 -0.82
N TYR A 137 -8.04 -17.94 -0.06
CA TYR A 137 -7.66 -16.68 0.56
C TYR A 137 -8.24 -16.54 1.99
N PRO A 138 -8.06 -17.54 2.88
CA PRO A 138 -8.73 -17.56 4.18
C PRO A 138 -8.25 -16.47 5.16
N GLY A 139 -6.99 -16.01 5.05
CA GLY A 139 -6.46 -14.92 5.87
C GLY A 139 -6.42 -13.54 5.20
N GLY A 140 -6.76 -13.45 3.92
CA GLY A 140 -6.84 -12.20 3.19
C GLY A 140 -6.37 -12.30 1.74
N LEU A 141 -6.64 -11.23 1.00
CA LEU A 141 -6.32 -11.07 -0.40
C LEU A 141 -5.43 -9.83 -0.59
N PHE A 142 -4.28 -10.03 -1.23
CA PHE A 142 -3.43 -8.98 -1.77
C PHE A 142 -3.60 -8.96 -3.30
N ILE A 143 -3.79 -7.78 -3.87
CA ILE A 143 -3.92 -7.55 -5.30
C ILE A 143 -2.79 -6.63 -5.74
N ALA A 144 -2.09 -7.01 -6.80
CA ALA A 144 -1.08 -6.19 -7.44
C ALA A 144 -1.34 -6.11 -8.94
N GLN A 145 -1.26 -4.91 -9.51
CA GLN A 145 -1.21 -4.74 -10.96
C GLN A 145 0.10 -5.35 -11.52
N ASP A 146 0.02 -5.89 -12.73
CA ASP A 146 1.17 -6.40 -13.48
C ASP A 146 1.31 -5.60 -14.78
N GLY A 147 2.37 -4.80 -14.84
CA GLY A 147 2.75 -3.96 -15.96
C GLY A 147 3.25 -4.74 -17.18
N HIS A 148 3.74 -5.97 -16.99
CA HIS A 148 4.38 -6.80 -18.02
C HIS A 148 3.77 -8.19 -18.17
N ASN A 149 2.47 -8.26 -18.45
CA ASN A 149 1.76 -9.52 -18.66
C ASN A 149 1.88 -10.09 -20.11
N ALA A 150 3.08 -10.05 -20.70
CA ALA A 150 3.27 -10.42 -22.11
C ALA A 150 2.96 -11.90 -22.41
N ALA A 151 2.37 -12.26 -23.55
CA ALA A 151 1.98 -11.42 -24.68
C ALA A 151 0.56 -10.80 -24.56
N ALA A 152 -0.05 -10.84 -23.38
CA ALA A 152 -1.36 -10.27 -23.13
C ALA A 152 -1.25 -8.80 -22.65
N ALA A 153 -2.42 -8.15 -22.52
CA ALA A 153 -2.50 -6.84 -21.87
C ALA A 153 -2.23 -6.98 -20.36
N GLN A 154 -1.86 -5.86 -19.73
CA GLN A 154 -1.73 -5.73 -18.28
C GLN A 154 -2.95 -6.27 -17.55
N ASN A 155 -2.74 -6.84 -16.37
CA ASN A 155 -3.80 -7.37 -15.52
C ASN A 155 -3.45 -7.22 -14.03
N PHE A 156 -4.08 -8.03 -13.19
CA PHE A 156 -3.84 -8.05 -11.75
C PHE A 156 -3.57 -9.48 -11.28
N LYS A 157 -2.66 -9.63 -10.31
CA LYS A 157 -2.39 -10.88 -9.62
C LYS A 157 -3.06 -10.87 -8.25
N LEU A 158 -3.64 -12.00 -7.88
CA LEU A 158 -4.31 -12.21 -6.60
C LEU A 158 -3.48 -13.17 -5.76
N VAL A 159 -3.00 -12.70 -4.62
CA VAL A 159 -2.07 -13.43 -3.75
C VAL A 159 -2.69 -13.58 -2.36
N ALA A 160 -2.59 -14.76 -1.77
CA ALA A 160 -3.05 -14.97 -0.41
C ALA A 160 -2.17 -14.19 0.58
N TRP A 161 -2.80 -13.42 1.46
CA TRP A 161 -2.08 -12.68 2.51
C TRP A 161 -1.26 -13.62 3.39
N ASP A 162 -1.77 -14.82 3.67
CA ASP A 162 -1.08 -15.81 4.51
C ASP A 162 0.27 -16.23 3.94
N ASP A 163 0.41 -16.32 2.61
CA ASP A 163 1.67 -16.66 1.95
C ASP A 163 2.68 -15.51 2.06
N ILE A 164 2.22 -14.27 1.93
CA ILE A 164 3.05 -13.06 2.11
C ILE A 164 3.52 -12.97 3.56
N ALA A 165 2.60 -13.12 4.51
CA ALA A 165 2.89 -13.09 5.94
C ALA A 165 3.89 -14.18 6.32
N LYS A 166 3.72 -15.40 5.80
CA LYS A 166 4.69 -16.49 5.97
C LYS A 166 6.05 -16.17 5.38
N ALA A 167 6.12 -15.64 4.16
CA ALA A 167 7.38 -15.27 3.50
C ALA A 167 8.16 -14.19 4.27
N LEU A 168 7.43 -13.27 4.92
CA LEU A 168 7.99 -12.19 5.74
C LEU A 168 8.20 -12.59 7.21
N GLY A 169 7.82 -13.80 7.62
CA GLY A 169 7.93 -14.27 9.02
C GLY A 169 7.02 -13.52 9.99
N LEU A 170 5.85 -13.07 9.53
CA LEU A 170 4.88 -12.32 10.33
C LEU A 170 3.98 -13.26 11.13
N PRO A 171 3.48 -12.83 12.31
CA PRO A 171 2.46 -13.57 13.02
C PRO A 171 1.15 -13.56 12.23
N ASN A 172 0.58 -14.76 12.01
CA ASN A 172 -0.76 -14.94 11.43
C ASN A 172 -1.85 -14.91 12.50
#